data_AF-A0A3D3IQ10-F1
#
_entry.id   AF-A0A3D3IQ10-F1
#
_cell.length_a   1.000
_cell.length_b   1.000
_cell.length_c   1.000
_cell.angle_alpha   90.00
_cell.angle_beta   90.00
_cell.angle_gamma   90.00
#
_symmetry.space_group_name_H-M   'P 1'
#
loop_
_entity.id
_entity.type
_entity.pdbx_description
1 polymer ?
#
loop_
_entity_poly.entity_id
_entity_poly.type
_entity_poly.pdbx_seq_one_letter_code
_entity_poly.pdbx_strand_id
1 'polypeptide(L)'
;MLLKSEALTRERESKKPAQNGSVLIVALLIIVGIIGSGFVAYKIFRPTSPKPSSKTEIRNTPTLTPSVENQPLPQDETVKNNSDDTSVFNEQTVKCLGADRKYSYVTQEICNTNKNYWVKILGSFPTDPEEIIRCLGADGKYSSVPRITCEDTNKFWDTHKPSSSSNNSSNSQSISNSTSLGITSTPTPTPTPTPIPWYLAGGAPTPIAAYQPKGSTNLATSYINLANPGTYNAAPGIAPIFNQDKGWRGTGTQYLSTGITPTNDQTWSTIVKFTDSIANTSKAILGARAAAGAPIWGFQPYSVGYWSGGSLTVGPNISSGVIAISGNTAYRNGIAETGNITTGVGTLPTIYLLAFNQNNTPNLIWSGHLAAAAIYNTILTPAQVLAVTNAVNELTVMSGVKGVINNHISLGNVLQYERTQTWSVGCTLSKSSAASNAIIFSNVPNDGAFPGYELYVSPAGLLNVRLIHAVSTPAPNGSIWVKGATNIVDGNTHRVWATYDGSSTAAGVKIYVDGTLETMTTLEDTLGATIVNAAQNFYITSQTGWDDSYYFSDGWIRDFVLDNVVRDAVYVSANSDPYTVPLPDPGTRQLLLRFNEGTGTTASDTSGNGYNATLTNSATWAIY
;
A
#
# COMPACT_ATOMS: atom_id res chain seq x y z
N MET A 1 -17.57 -3.29 -85.51
CA MET A 1 -17.82 -2.91 -84.10
C MET A 1 -16.53 -3.13 -83.32
N LEU A 2 -16.23 -2.28 -82.33
CA LEU A 2 -14.91 -2.15 -81.68
C LEU A 2 -14.45 -3.41 -80.93
N LEU A 3 -13.16 -3.64 -80.62
CA LEU A 3 -11.86 -3.38 -81.27
C LEU A 3 -10.75 -3.90 -80.31
N LYS A 4 -9.84 -4.77 -80.77
CA LYS A 4 -8.46 -5.00 -80.23
C LYS A 4 -8.29 -5.43 -78.75
N SER A 5 -7.15 -5.98 -78.33
CA SER A 5 -6.11 -6.79 -79.00
C SER A 5 -5.23 -7.46 -77.93
N GLU A 6 -4.49 -8.48 -78.33
CA GLU A 6 -3.63 -9.31 -77.49
C GLU A 6 -2.35 -8.59 -76.99
N ALA A 7 -1.98 -8.90 -75.74
CA ALA A 7 -0.68 -9.46 -75.31
C ALA A 7 0.69 -8.81 -75.64
N LEU A 8 1.73 -9.51 -75.14
CA LEU A 8 3.16 -9.52 -75.50
C LEU A 8 4.10 -8.54 -74.77
N THR A 9 5.39 -8.84 -74.52
CA THR A 9 6.17 -10.09 -74.27
C THR A 9 7.67 -9.71 -74.17
N ARG A 10 8.47 -10.47 -73.38
CA ARG A 10 9.82 -11.01 -73.72
C ARG A 10 10.43 -11.63 -72.44
N GLU A 11 10.58 -12.95 -72.31
CA GLU A 11 11.41 -13.94 -73.05
C GLU A 11 12.92 -13.85 -72.84
N ARG A 12 13.47 -14.92 -72.21
CA ARG A 12 14.67 -15.73 -72.56
C ARG A 12 15.07 -16.57 -71.32
N GLU A 13 15.60 -17.80 -71.39
CA GLU A 13 15.66 -18.83 -72.45
C GLU A 13 16.11 -20.18 -71.82
N SER A 14 15.88 -21.31 -72.51
CA SER A 14 16.75 -22.51 -72.53
C SER A 14 16.97 -23.46 -71.30
N LYS A 15 16.29 -24.63 -71.38
CA LYS A 15 16.81 -26.03 -71.29
C LYS A 15 17.38 -26.65 -69.98
N LYS A 16 16.56 -27.56 -69.42
CA LYS A 16 16.78 -28.96 -68.91
C LYS A 16 18.14 -29.66 -69.16
N PRO A 17 18.59 -30.63 -68.31
CA PRO A 17 17.86 -31.90 -68.10
C PRO A 17 17.70 -32.44 -66.65
N ALA A 18 16.88 -33.49 -66.53
CA ALA A 18 16.64 -34.32 -65.33
C ALA A 18 17.63 -35.53 -65.31
N GLN A 19 17.78 -36.33 -64.25
CA GLN A 19 16.78 -37.28 -63.71
C GLN A 19 17.09 -37.84 -62.30
N ASN A 20 16.00 -38.11 -61.56
CA ASN A 20 15.65 -39.30 -60.76
C ASN A 20 16.59 -39.89 -59.68
N GLY A 21 15.99 -40.16 -58.50
CA GLY A 21 16.51 -41.01 -57.43
C GLY A 21 15.62 -40.92 -56.18
N SER A 22 14.66 -41.84 -56.03
CA SER A 22 13.51 -41.71 -55.10
C SER A 22 13.64 -42.50 -53.79
N VAL A 23 12.72 -42.21 -52.84
CA VAL A 23 12.23 -43.06 -51.73
C VAL A 23 13.02 -43.08 -50.39
N LEU A 24 12.50 -42.31 -49.42
CA LEU A 24 11.86 -42.74 -48.15
C LEU A 24 12.48 -43.88 -47.27
N ILE A 25 12.43 -43.68 -45.93
CA ILE A 25 12.19 -44.66 -44.82
C ILE A 25 13.28 -44.76 -43.70
N VAL A 26 12.76 -44.87 -42.46
CA VAL A 26 13.31 -45.11 -41.08
C VAL A 26 14.23 -44.10 -40.38
N ALA A 27 13.98 -44.01 -39.07
CA ALA A 27 14.83 -43.47 -38.02
C ALA A 27 15.51 -44.61 -37.21
N LEU A 28 16.20 -44.21 -36.13
CA LEU A 28 16.58 -44.99 -34.94
C LEU A 28 17.94 -45.75 -34.93
N LEU A 29 18.58 -45.67 -33.75
CA LEU A 29 19.74 -46.43 -33.22
C LEU A 29 21.14 -46.22 -33.86
N ILE A 30 22.29 -46.52 -33.19
CA ILE A 30 22.76 -46.34 -31.79
C ILE A 30 24.26 -46.81 -31.67
N ILE A 31 25.00 -46.33 -30.66
CA ILE A 31 26.23 -46.95 -30.04
C ILE A 31 27.64 -46.88 -30.70
N VAL A 32 28.52 -46.12 -30.02
CA VAL A 32 29.87 -46.46 -29.45
C VAL A 32 31.09 -46.86 -30.30
N GLY A 33 32.21 -46.14 -30.04
CA GLY A 33 33.52 -46.74 -29.73
C GLY A 33 34.75 -45.88 -30.13
N ILE A 34 35.90 -45.86 -29.42
CA ILE A 34 36.24 -46.26 -28.03
C ILE A 34 37.70 -45.79 -27.70
N ILE A 35 38.00 -45.37 -26.44
CA ILE A 35 39.36 -45.23 -25.79
C ILE A 35 40.37 -44.26 -26.46
N GLY A 36 41.17 -43.40 -25.80
CA GLY A 36 41.54 -43.09 -24.40
C GLY A 36 42.77 -42.13 -24.43
N SER A 37 43.51 -41.74 -23.38
CA SER A 37 43.44 -41.89 -21.91
C SER A 37 44.44 -40.89 -21.27
N GLY A 38 44.16 -40.26 -20.10
CA GLY A 38 45.13 -39.40 -19.39
C GLY A 38 44.59 -38.69 -18.13
N PHE A 39 45.04 -39.12 -16.94
CA PHE A 39 44.81 -38.48 -15.62
C PHE A 39 45.86 -37.35 -15.36
N VAL A 40 45.86 -36.48 -14.33
CA VAL A 40 45.58 -36.63 -12.86
C VAL A 40 45.25 -35.28 -12.16
N ALA A 41 44.31 -35.33 -11.19
CA ALA A 41 44.09 -34.49 -9.99
C ALA A 41 43.84 -32.95 -10.01
N TYR A 42 42.85 -32.55 -9.20
CA TYR A 42 43.00 -31.43 -8.24
C TYR A 42 42.38 -31.78 -6.87
N LYS A 43 42.88 -31.13 -5.80
CA LYS A 43 42.65 -31.48 -4.39
C LYS A 43 41.30 -31.01 -3.83
N ILE A 44 40.67 -31.84 -3.02
CA ILE A 44 39.66 -31.44 -2.02
C ILE A 44 40.36 -31.35 -0.66
N PHE A 45 40.13 -30.27 0.11
CA PHE A 45 40.57 -30.16 1.50
C PHE A 45 39.36 -30.00 2.44
N ARG A 46 39.35 -30.79 3.51
CA ARG A 46 38.42 -30.71 4.64
C ARG A 46 39.05 -29.89 5.78
N PRO A 47 38.27 -29.23 6.64
CA PRO A 47 38.66 -29.00 8.03
C PRO A 47 38.20 -30.16 8.91
N THR A 48 39.14 -30.78 9.63
CA THR A 48 38.88 -31.77 10.68
C THR A 48 39.00 -31.15 12.07
N SER A 49 38.07 -31.49 12.96
CA SER A 49 38.20 -31.25 14.39
C SER A 49 39.19 -32.22 15.07
N PRO A 50 39.85 -31.80 16.16
CA PRO A 50 40.34 -32.70 17.21
C PRO A 50 39.51 -32.60 18.51
N LYS A 51 39.68 -33.58 19.40
CA LYS A 51 38.86 -33.84 20.62
C LYS A 51 39.80 -34.04 21.85
N PRO A 52 39.38 -34.48 23.06
CA PRO A 52 39.26 -33.63 24.26
C PRO A 52 40.17 -34.03 25.47
N SER A 53 39.84 -33.49 26.66
CA SER A 53 40.31 -33.79 28.05
C SER A 53 41.32 -32.76 28.64
N SER A 54 41.36 -32.44 29.94
CA SER A 54 40.65 -32.99 31.13
C SER A 54 40.34 -31.92 32.22
N LYS A 55 39.84 -32.34 33.41
CA LYS A 55 39.17 -31.54 34.47
C LYS A 55 40.12 -30.72 35.38
N THR A 56 39.59 -29.69 36.07
CA THR A 56 39.57 -29.53 37.55
C THR A 56 38.62 -28.39 37.97
N GLU A 57 38.02 -28.46 39.17
CA GLU A 57 37.02 -27.53 39.73
C GLU A 57 37.60 -26.22 40.28
N ILE A 58 36.75 -25.20 40.51
CA ILE A 58 36.42 -24.66 41.85
C ILE A 58 35.20 -23.72 41.75
N ARG A 59 34.38 -23.68 42.82
CA ARG A 59 33.14 -22.89 42.94
C ARG A 59 33.44 -21.41 43.24
N ASN A 60 32.47 -20.52 42.97
CA ASN A 60 31.99 -19.55 43.97
C ASN A 60 30.68 -18.85 43.52
N THR A 61 29.67 -18.90 44.39
CA THR A 61 28.50 -17.98 44.43
C THR A 61 28.88 -16.72 45.23
N PRO A 62 28.23 -15.56 44.98
CA PRO A 62 27.06 -15.14 45.77
C PRO A 62 25.99 -14.43 44.90
N THR A 63 24.67 -14.51 45.14
CA THR A 63 23.88 -14.01 46.30
C THR A 63 24.03 -12.51 46.56
N LEU A 64 23.04 -11.70 46.16
CA LEU A 64 22.89 -10.32 46.62
C LEU A 64 21.41 -9.99 46.92
N THR A 65 21.16 -9.63 48.17
CA THR A 65 19.99 -8.86 48.64
C THR A 65 20.44 -7.46 49.04
N PRO A 66 19.53 -6.46 49.11
CA PRO A 66 19.92 -5.05 49.05
C PRO A 66 20.24 -4.43 50.42
N SER A 67 21.03 -3.35 50.39
CA SER A 67 21.20 -2.41 51.50
C SER A 67 20.95 -0.97 51.02
N VAL A 68 20.10 -0.26 51.75
CA VAL A 68 19.75 1.15 51.55
C VAL A 68 20.73 2.04 52.30
N GLU A 69 21.13 3.17 51.72
CA GLU A 69 21.70 4.29 52.49
C GLU A 69 21.24 5.65 51.95
N ASN A 70 20.85 6.55 52.85
CA ASN A 70 20.33 7.90 52.57
C ASN A 70 21.46 8.94 52.61
N GLN A 71 21.34 10.03 51.85
CA GLN A 71 21.65 11.42 52.26
C GLN A 71 21.20 12.45 51.18
N PRO A 72 21.12 13.77 51.48
CA PRO A 72 19.95 14.57 51.09
C PRO A 72 20.18 15.68 50.03
N LEU A 73 19.09 16.35 49.67
CA LEU A 73 18.97 17.50 48.77
C LEU A 73 19.71 18.77 49.29
N PRO A 74 20.33 19.58 48.40
CA PRO A 74 20.69 20.97 48.68
C PRO A 74 19.47 21.93 48.59
N GLN A 75 19.52 23.04 49.34
CA GLN A 75 18.54 24.13 49.30
C GLN A 75 18.95 25.29 48.36
N ASP A 76 18.02 26.22 48.14
CA ASP A 76 18.10 27.40 47.29
C ASP A 76 19.32 28.32 47.50
N GLU A 77 19.78 28.95 46.41
CA GLU A 77 20.36 30.29 46.45
C GLU A 77 19.51 31.28 45.63
N THR A 78 19.15 32.40 46.25
CA THR A 78 18.37 33.48 45.65
C THR A 78 19.18 34.34 44.67
N VAL A 79 18.65 34.58 43.46
CA VAL A 79 19.09 35.67 42.58
C VAL A 79 17.93 36.61 42.25
N LYS A 80 18.25 37.89 42.09
CA LYS A 80 17.35 39.05 42.20
C LYS A 80 16.49 39.28 40.96
N ASN A 81 15.28 39.77 41.16
CA ASN A 81 14.52 40.45 40.11
C ASN A 81 15.30 41.68 39.60
N ASN A 82 15.48 41.75 38.29
CA ASN A 82 15.52 42.99 37.53
C ASN A 82 14.75 42.75 36.21
N SER A 83 14.08 43.79 35.73
CA SER A 83 13.28 43.76 34.51
C SER A 83 14.14 43.55 33.27
N ASP A 84 13.82 42.57 32.43
CA ASP A 84 13.18 42.84 31.13
C ASP A 84 12.83 41.52 30.40
N ASP A 85 11.96 41.67 29.40
CA ASP A 85 11.20 40.66 28.66
C ASP A 85 12.00 39.46 28.08
N THR A 86 11.59 38.23 28.41
CA THR A 86 11.50 37.05 27.50
C THR A 86 11.10 35.79 28.29
N SER A 87 9.91 35.22 28.04
CA SER A 87 9.48 33.99 28.71
C SER A 87 10.15 32.74 28.11
N VAL A 88 11.04 32.12 28.88
CA VAL A 88 11.61 30.80 28.58
C VAL A 88 10.54 29.72 28.75
N PHE A 89 10.21 29.00 27.67
CA PHE A 89 9.33 27.84 27.72
C PHE A 89 10.12 26.61 28.21
N ASN A 90 9.91 26.21 29.46
CA ASN A 90 10.43 24.94 29.97
C ASN A 90 9.37 23.85 29.80
N GLU A 91 9.61 22.88 28.92
CA GLU A 91 8.84 21.63 28.90
C GLU A 91 9.11 20.83 30.18
N GLN A 92 8.04 20.42 30.88
CA GLN A 92 8.14 19.46 31.99
C GLN A 92 7.42 18.16 31.64
N THR A 93 8.18 17.08 31.54
CA THR A 93 7.66 15.73 31.28
C THR A 93 7.19 15.07 32.58
N VAL A 94 5.92 15.20 32.91
CA VAL A 94 5.31 14.50 34.05
C VAL A 94 5.03 13.03 33.68
N LYS A 95 5.63 12.08 34.42
CA LYS A 95 5.39 10.64 34.24
C LYS A 95 4.41 10.10 35.27
N CYS A 96 3.13 10.02 34.91
CA CYS A 96 2.13 9.30 35.70
C CYS A 96 2.20 7.79 35.40
N LEU A 97 2.56 6.99 36.41
CA LEU A 97 2.57 5.53 36.30
C LEU A 97 1.22 4.95 36.73
N GLY A 98 0.34 4.70 35.74
CA GLY A 98 -0.83 3.84 35.93
C GLY A 98 -0.44 2.41 36.33
N ALA A 99 -1.36 1.66 36.95
CA ALA A 99 -1.11 0.33 37.54
C ALA A 99 -0.62 -0.72 36.51
N ASP A 100 -0.87 -0.48 35.23
CA ASP A 100 -0.54 -1.32 34.08
C ASP A 100 0.55 -0.73 33.15
N ARG A 101 1.11 0.44 33.50
CA ARG A 101 2.30 1.09 32.88
C ARG A 101 2.26 1.33 31.36
N LYS A 102 1.07 1.45 30.74
CA LYS A 102 0.95 1.46 29.27
C LYS A 102 1.02 2.82 28.56
N TYR A 103 1.01 3.94 29.29
CA TYR A 103 0.88 5.26 28.68
C TYR A 103 1.96 6.24 29.15
N SER A 104 2.31 7.17 28.27
CA SER A 104 3.16 8.33 28.54
C SER A 104 2.59 9.50 27.77
N TYR A 105 2.41 10.64 28.45
CA TYR A 105 1.79 11.83 27.89
C TYR A 105 2.72 13.03 28.12
N VAL A 106 2.65 14.02 27.24
CA VAL A 106 3.32 15.31 27.43
C VAL A 106 2.26 16.36 27.73
N THR A 107 2.47 17.12 28.80
CA THR A 107 1.63 18.26 29.19
C THR A 107 2.38 19.55 28.93
N GLN A 108 1.77 20.45 28.15
CA GLN A 108 2.26 21.82 28.00
C GLN A 108 1.40 22.75 28.85
N GLU A 109 2.04 23.48 29.77
CA GLU A 109 1.37 24.46 30.63
C GLU A 109 1.23 25.80 29.89
N ILE A 110 0.01 26.36 29.85
CA ILE A 110 -0.27 27.66 29.23
C ILE A 110 -0.85 28.56 30.30
N CYS A 111 -0.06 29.54 30.75
CA CYS A 111 -0.50 30.50 31.76
C CYS A 111 -1.39 31.58 31.14
N ASN A 112 -2.50 31.90 31.81
CA ASN A 112 -3.31 33.10 31.56
C ASN A 112 -3.57 33.79 32.91
N THR A 113 -3.53 35.13 32.92
CA THR A 113 -3.43 35.98 34.12
C THR A 113 -4.66 35.99 35.05
N ASN A 114 -5.64 35.10 34.85
CA ASN A 114 -6.91 35.05 35.57
C ASN A 114 -7.16 33.73 36.34
N LYS A 115 -6.11 33.12 36.91
CA LYS A 115 -6.17 31.94 37.83
C LYS A 115 -6.85 30.66 37.27
N ASN A 116 -7.12 30.60 35.97
CA ASN A 116 -7.64 29.40 35.30
C ASN A 116 -6.49 28.69 34.57
N TYR A 117 -6.21 27.45 34.97
CA TYR A 117 -5.21 26.61 34.34
C TYR A 117 -5.84 25.82 33.19
N TRP A 118 -5.20 25.81 32.03
CA TRP A 118 -5.57 24.96 30.90
C TRP A 118 -4.41 24.01 30.60
N VAL A 119 -4.65 22.71 30.74
CA VAL A 119 -3.67 21.67 30.39
C VAL A 119 -4.01 21.13 29.02
N LYS A 120 -3.09 21.28 28.06
CA LYS A 120 -3.21 20.60 26.76
C LYS A 120 -2.56 19.22 26.88
N ILE A 121 -3.38 18.17 26.82
CA ILE A 121 -2.92 16.78 26.79
C ILE A 121 -2.77 16.35 25.33
N LEU A 122 -1.60 15.81 24.98
CA LEU A 122 -1.32 15.26 23.65
C LEU A 122 -1.25 13.73 23.73
N GLY A 123 -2.28 13.03 23.24
CA GLY A 123 -2.31 11.57 23.19
C GLY A 123 -3.70 10.95 23.05
N SER A 124 -3.74 9.61 22.98
CA SER A 124 -4.97 8.81 22.89
C SER A 124 -5.65 8.65 24.25
N PHE A 125 -6.97 8.84 24.29
CA PHE A 125 -7.78 8.72 25.51
C PHE A 125 -8.10 7.26 25.90
N PRO A 126 -8.14 6.94 27.21
CA PRO A 126 -9.00 5.87 27.73
C PRO A 126 -10.48 6.23 27.53
N THR A 127 -11.33 5.24 27.29
CA THR A 127 -12.78 5.45 27.07
C THR A 127 -13.59 5.62 28.36
N ASP A 128 -12.94 5.63 29.53
CA ASP A 128 -13.58 5.69 30.85
C ASP A 128 -13.29 7.04 31.56
N PRO A 129 -14.33 7.84 31.87
CA PRO A 129 -14.15 9.13 32.55
C PRO A 129 -13.71 9.02 34.02
N GLU A 130 -13.85 7.88 34.71
CA GLU A 130 -13.37 7.76 36.10
C GLU A 130 -11.84 7.63 36.20
N GLU A 131 -11.16 7.08 35.18
CA GLU A 131 -9.69 7.04 35.13
C GLU A 131 -9.08 8.45 35.07
N ILE A 132 -9.73 9.36 34.33
CA ILE A 132 -9.29 10.75 34.16
C ILE A 132 -9.21 11.47 35.53
N ILE A 133 -10.20 11.24 36.39
CA ILE A 133 -10.27 11.85 37.73
C ILE A 133 -9.14 11.31 38.64
N ARG A 134 -8.81 10.01 38.53
CA ARG A 134 -7.73 9.40 39.34
C ARG A 134 -6.35 9.88 38.92
N CYS A 135 -6.11 10.10 37.62
CA CYS A 135 -4.84 10.63 37.12
C CYS A 135 -4.57 12.09 37.53
N LEU A 136 -5.60 12.92 37.67
CA LEU A 136 -5.47 14.33 38.11
C LEU A 136 -5.47 14.51 39.64
N GLY A 137 -5.93 13.51 40.40
CA GLY A 137 -6.03 13.58 41.86
C GLY A 137 -4.84 13.00 42.65
N ALA A 138 -3.91 12.30 41.99
CA ALA A 138 -2.86 11.52 42.68
C ALA A 138 -1.76 12.37 43.34
N ASP A 139 -1.51 13.58 42.84
CA ASP A 139 -0.33 14.38 43.20
C ASP A 139 -0.51 15.27 44.45
N GLY A 140 -1.67 15.19 45.12
CA GLY A 140 -1.91 15.78 46.44
C GLY A 140 -1.82 17.31 46.57
N LYS A 141 -1.61 18.05 45.47
CA LYS A 141 -1.36 19.51 45.47
C LYS A 141 -2.48 20.39 44.93
N TYR A 142 -3.55 19.83 44.37
CA TYR A 142 -4.63 20.59 43.72
C TYR A 142 -5.96 20.50 44.49
N SER A 143 -6.02 21.19 45.64
CA SER A 143 -7.20 21.20 46.53
C SER A 143 -8.32 22.14 46.07
N SER A 144 -8.63 22.21 44.77
CA SER A 144 -9.88 22.80 44.23
C SER A 144 -10.01 22.57 42.72
N VAL A 145 -10.65 21.47 42.30
CA VAL A 145 -11.19 21.34 40.94
C VAL A 145 -12.72 21.44 41.04
N PRO A 146 -13.38 22.38 40.32
CA PRO A 146 -14.84 22.45 40.31
C PRO A 146 -15.45 21.18 39.72
N ARG A 147 -16.52 20.66 40.33
CA ARG A 147 -17.32 19.58 39.74
C ARG A 147 -17.90 20.06 38.41
N ILE A 148 -17.47 19.45 37.30
CA ILE A 148 -18.18 19.55 36.03
C ILE A 148 -19.31 18.53 36.07
N THR A 149 -20.53 18.99 36.32
CA THR A 149 -21.75 18.19 36.12
C THR A 149 -22.13 18.21 34.64
N CYS A 150 -22.30 17.02 34.08
CA CYS A 150 -22.68 16.83 32.68
C CYS A 150 -24.19 16.98 32.48
N GLU A 151 -24.63 18.19 32.11
CA GLU A 151 -25.95 18.45 31.54
C GLU A 151 -25.81 19.23 30.21
N ASP A 152 -26.77 19.01 29.30
CA ASP A 152 -27.01 19.74 28.04
C ASP A 152 -26.00 19.64 26.87
N THR A 153 -25.70 18.42 26.42
CA THR A 153 -25.39 18.20 24.99
C THR A 153 -26.65 18.32 24.12
N ASN A 154 -27.08 19.56 23.81
CA ASN A 154 -27.85 19.90 22.59
C ASN A 154 -28.21 21.40 22.54
N LYS A 155 -27.33 22.24 21.98
CA LYS A 155 -27.66 23.52 21.33
C LYS A 155 -26.46 24.05 20.56
N PHE A 156 -26.61 24.21 19.25
CA PHE A 156 -25.70 24.96 18.39
C PHE A 156 -26.55 25.91 17.53
N TRP A 157 -26.05 27.13 17.31
CA TRP A 157 -26.62 28.22 16.48
C TRP A 157 -27.85 28.95 17.05
N ASP A 158 -27.65 30.12 17.68
CA ASP A 158 -27.96 31.45 17.09
C ASP A 158 -27.75 32.59 18.11
N THR A 159 -26.92 33.59 17.76
CA THR A 159 -26.64 34.81 18.52
C THR A 159 -26.13 35.89 17.55
N HIS A 160 -26.59 37.15 17.52
CA HIS A 160 -27.56 37.88 18.34
C HIS A 160 -28.25 38.98 17.51
N LYS A 161 -29.48 39.35 17.90
CA LYS A 161 -30.13 40.61 17.52
C LYS A 161 -30.25 41.46 18.80
N PRO A 162 -29.65 42.66 18.89
CA PRO A 162 -29.67 43.44 20.13
C PRO A 162 -31.05 44.04 20.41
N SER A 163 -31.54 43.87 21.63
CA SER A 163 -32.71 44.58 22.14
C SER A 163 -32.31 45.98 22.62
N SER A 164 -33.21 46.95 22.42
CA SER A 164 -32.98 48.36 22.74
C SER A 164 -33.22 48.69 24.22
N SER A 165 -32.24 49.31 24.87
CA SER A 165 -32.43 50.19 26.03
C SER A 165 -31.38 51.31 26.04
N SER A 166 -31.63 52.36 26.83
CA SER A 166 -31.31 53.76 26.46
C SER A 166 -30.27 54.47 27.34
N ASN A 167 -29.50 55.38 26.71
CA ASN A 167 -28.79 56.54 27.31
C ASN A 167 -27.60 56.20 28.26
N ASN A 168 -26.53 56.98 28.43
CA ASN A 168 -26.19 58.32 27.92
C ASN A 168 -24.65 58.53 27.79
N SER A 169 -24.25 59.42 26.88
CA SER A 169 -23.05 60.29 26.88
C SER A 169 -21.63 59.80 27.27
N SER A 170 -20.74 59.92 26.26
CA SER A 170 -19.48 60.71 26.26
C SER A 170 -18.08 60.07 26.46
N ASN A 171 -17.19 60.46 25.53
CA ASN A 171 -15.72 60.50 25.57
C ASN A 171 -14.88 59.22 25.80
N SER A 172 -14.39 58.63 24.71
CA SER A 172 -12.94 58.66 24.41
C SER A 172 -12.68 58.49 22.90
N GLN A 173 -11.52 58.96 22.43
CA GLN A 173 -11.19 59.12 21.01
C GLN A 173 -10.69 57.82 20.35
N SER A 174 -10.80 57.79 19.03
CA SER A 174 -10.28 56.72 18.17
C SER A 174 -8.75 56.59 18.25
N ILE A 175 -8.26 55.44 18.69
CA ILE A 175 -6.92 54.94 18.34
C ILE A 175 -7.11 53.65 17.54
N SER A 176 -7.18 53.79 16.22
CA SER A 176 -7.14 52.67 15.29
C SER A 176 -5.70 52.19 15.15
N ASN A 177 -5.28 51.26 16.00
CA ASN A 177 -4.14 50.36 15.75
C ASN A 177 -4.13 49.23 16.79
N SER A 178 -4.83 48.14 16.49
CA SER A 178 -4.48 46.81 17.00
C SER A 178 -4.53 45.83 15.84
N THR A 179 -3.36 45.33 15.47
CA THR A 179 -3.22 44.20 14.57
C THR A 179 -3.93 43.00 15.19
N SER A 180 -5.03 42.55 14.59
CA SER A 180 -5.64 41.29 14.98
C SER A 180 -4.66 40.17 14.64
N LEU A 181 -4.00 39.62 15.67
CA LEU A 181 -3.32 38.33 15.56
C LEU A 181 -4.38 37.28 15.24
N GLY A 182 -4.55 37.02 13.95
CA GLY A 182 -5.45 36.01 13.43
C GLY A 182 -4.93 34.63 13.79
N ILE A 183 -5.25 34.17 15.01
CA ILE A 183 -5.08 32.77 15.38
C ILE A 183 -6.17 31.98 14.64
N THR A 184 -5.91 31.69 13.37
CA THR A 184 -6.65 30.68 12.63
C THR A 184 -6.41 29.35 13.32
N SER A 185 -7.41 28.87 14.05
CA SER A 185 -7.41 27.51 14.57
C SER A 185 -7.36 26.57 13.38
N THR A 186 -6.18 26.00 13.10
CA THR A 186 -6.04 24.96 12.08
C THR A 186 -6.99 23.83 12.43
N PRO A 187 -7.86 23.38 11.49
CA PRO A 187 -8.72 22.25 11.76
C PRO A 187 -7.83 21.06 12.08
N THR A 188 -8.00 20.48 13.27
CA THR A 188 -7.31 19.25 13.63
C THR A 188 -7.69 18.22 12.56
N PRO A 189 -6.73 17.59 11.86
CA PRO A 189 -7.07 16.63 10.83
C PRO A 189 -7.80 15.47 11.48
N THR A 190 -9.11 15.36 11.22
CA THR A 190 -9.88 14.16 11.53
C THR A 190 -9.11 12.98 10.95
N PRO A 191 -8.74 11.96 11.73
CA PRO A 191 -7.94 10.86 11.23
C PRO A 191 -8.68 10.24 10.05
N THR A 192 -8.08 10.31 8.86
CA THR A 192 -8.61 9.64 7.68
C THR A 192 -8.73 8.16 8.04
N PRO A 193 -9.94 7.57 8.02
CA PRO A 193 -10.12 6.22 8.52
C PRO A 193 -9.23 5.27 7.71
N THR A 194 -8.49 4.42 8.41
CA THR A 194 -7.75 3.31 7.80
C THR A 194 -8.69 2.59 6.82
N PRO A 195 -8.27 2.33 5.56
CA PRO A 195 -9.13 1.69 4.58
C PRO A 195 -9.76 0.42 5.15
N ILE A 196 -11.07 0.46 5.38
CA ILE A 196 -11.80 -0.65 6.00
C ILE A 196 -11.72 -1.82 5.01
N PRO A 197 -11.21 -3.00 5.41
CA PRO A 197 -11.19 -4.18 4.55
C PRO A 197 -12.58 -4.43 3.97
N TRP A 198 -12.66 -4.77 2.68
CA TRP A 198 -13.94 -4.83 1.96
C TRP A 198 -14.97 -5.76 2.62
N TYR A 199 -14.51 -6.79 3.32
CA TYR A 199 -15.30 -7.76 4.08
C TYR A 199 -15.78 -7.28 5.47
N LEU A 200 -15.43 -6.05 5.88
CA LEU A 200 -15.94 -5.36 7.07
C LEU A 200 -16.82 -4.14 6.72
N ALA A 201 -17.02 -3.86 5.43
CA ALA A 201 -17.76 -2.69 4.96
C ALA A 201 -19.20 -2.66 5.50
N GLY A 202 -19.68 -1.45 5.83
CA GLY A 202 -21.00 -1.26 6.45
C GLY A 202 -21.10 -1.79 7.89
N GLY A 203 -19.96 -2.02 8.56
CA GLY A 203 -19.92 -2.59 9.90
C GLY A 203 -20.25 -4.08 9.92
N ALA A 204 -19.87 -4.83 8.88
CA ALA A 204 -19.98 -6.28 8.88
C ALA A 204 -19.05 -6.89 9.95
N PRO A 205 -19.48 -7.92 10.70
CA PRO A 205 -18.62 -8.63 11.65
C PRO A 205 -17.46 -9.32 10.93
N THR A 206 -16.36 -9.57 11.64
CA THR A 206 -15.21 -10.30 11.08
C THR A 206 -15.63 -11.68 10.56
N PRO A 207 -15.44 -11.99 9.27
CA PRO A 207 -15.73 -13.33 8.75
C PRO A 207 -14.75 -14.35 9.32
N ILE A 208 -15.14 -15.63 9.31
CA ILE A 208 -14.21 -16.74 9.58
C ILE A 208 -13.09 -16.72 8.54
N ALA A 209 -13.45 -16.52 7.27
CA ALA A 209 -12.47 -16.33 6.22
C ALA A 209 -12.86 -15.30 5.16
N ALA A 210 -11.86 -14.58 4.68
CA ALA A 210 -11.95 -13.75 3.48
C ALA A 210 -10.75 -14.05 2.58
N TYR A 211 -11.00 -14.38 1.32
CA TYR A 211 -10.00 -14.62 0.29
C TYR A 211 -10.14 -13.56 -0.80
N GLN A 212 -9.02 -13.01 -1.25
CA GLN A 212 -8.98 -12.02 -2.32
C GLN A 212 -7.80 -12.31 -3.26
N PRO A 213 -7.92 -13.30 -4.16
CA PRO A 213 -6.89 -13.56 -5.16
C PRO A 213 -6.72 -12.42 -6.18
N LYS A 214 -7.74 -11.59 -6.43
CA LYS A 214 -7.60 -10.40 -7.26
C LYS A 214 -6.69 -9.36 -6.57
N GLY A 215 -5.67 -8.89 -7.28
CA GLY A 215 -4.65 -7.97 -6.78
C GLY A 215 -3.63 -8.63 -5.82
N SER A 216 -3.63 -9.97 -5.70
CA SER A 216 -2.61 -10.68 -4.93
C SER A 216 -1.30 -10.79 -5.72
N THR A 217 -0.17 -10.74 -5.04
CA THR A 217 1.16 -10.66 -5.68
C THR A 217 1.60 -11.94 -6.38
N ASN A 218 1.10 -13.09 -5.93
CA ASN A 218 1.34 -14.38 -6.54
C ASN A 218 0.31 -15.41 -6.06
N LEU A 219 0.37 -16.62 -6.63
CA LEU A 219 -0.56 -17.70 -6.28
C LEU A 219 -0.45 -18.15 -4.81
N ALA A 220 0.74 -18.15 -4.20
CA ALA A 220 0.90 -18.60 -2.83
C ALA A 220 0.35 -17.59 -1.81
N THR A 221 0.58 -16.29 -2.01
CA THR A 221 0.00 -15.23 -1.18
C THR A 221 -1.51 -15.13 -1.36
N SER A 222 -2.04 -15.45 -2.53
CA SER A 222 -3.49 -15.42 -2.81
C SER A 222 -4.33 -16.36 -1.94
N TYR A 223 -3.72 -17.43 -1.41
CA TYR A 223 -4.36 -18.44 -0.57
C TYR A 223 -4.58 -18.00 0.88
N ILE A 224 -3.98 -16.89 1.32
CA ILE A 224 -4.07 -16.43 2.70
C ILE A 224 -5.50 -15.99 3.02
N ASN A 225 -6.02 -16.44 4.16
CA ASN A 225 -7.22 -15.89 4.76
C ASN A 225 -6.92 -14.50 5.31
N LEU A 226 -7.42 -13.45 4.66
CA LEU A 226 -7.16 -12.05 5.04
C LEU A 226 -7.81 -11.65 6.37
N ALA A 227 -8.87 -12.34 6.80
CA ALA A 227 -9.56 -12.04 8.05
C ALA A 227 -8.91 -12.72 9.26
N ASN A 228 -8.36 -13.93 9.09
CA ASN A 228 -7.66 -14.67 10.14
C ASN A 228 -6.43 -15.41 9.54
N PRO A 229 -5.32 -14.70 9.22
CA PRO A 229 -4.17 -15.29 8.54
C PRO A 229 -3.60 -16.53 9.25
N GLY A 230 -3.37 -17.60 8.49
CA GLY A 230 -2.88 -18.89 9.01
C GLY A 230 -4.00 -19.82 9.51
N THR A 231 -5.20 -19.31 9.75
CA THR A 231 -6.39 -20.11 10.08
C THR A 231 -7.31 -20.18 8.86
N TYR A 232 -7.69 -21.39 8.42
CA TYR A 232 -8.47 -21.58 7.20
C TYR A 232 -7.89 -20.90 5.94
N ASN A 233 -6.56 -20.82 5.81
CA ASN A 233 -5.93 -20.52 4.52
C ASN A 233 -6.38 -21.56 3.48
N ALA A 234 -6.62 -21.13 2.24
CA ALA A 234 -7.07 -22.01 1.16
C ALA A 234 -5.95 -22.99 0.76
N ALA A 235 -6.22 -24.29 0.81
CA ALA A 235 -5.26 -25.34 0.44
C ALA A 235 -5.58 -25.89 -0.96
N PRO A 236 -4.67 -25.80 -1.94
CA PRO A 236 -4.91 -26.35 -3.28
C PRO A 236 -4.91 -27.88 -3.25
N GLY A 237 -6.03 -28.48 -3.66
CA GLY A 237 -6.05 -29.89 -4.03
C GLY A 237 -5.61 -30.09 -5.48
N ILE A 238 -6.10 -29.23 -6.37
CA ILE A 238 -5.49 -28.95 -7.67
C ILE A 238 -5.48 -27.42 -7.82
N ALA A 239 -4.28 -26.83 -7.92
CA ALA A 239 -4.09 -25.38 -7.89
C ALA A 239 -4.78 -24.66 -9.07
N PRO A 240 -5.47 -23.53 -8.84
CA PRO A 240 -6.00 -22.70 -9.91
C PRO A 240 -4.91 -22.07 -10.77
N ILE A 241 -5.27 -21.69 -12.00
CA ILE A 241 -4.45 -20.78 -12.79
C ILE A 241 -4.58 -19.39 -12.14
N PHE A 242 -3.46 -18.77 -11.82
CA PHE A 242 -3.45 -17.42 -11.25
C PHE A 242 -3.60 -16.36 -12.34
N ASN A 243 -4.46 -15.37 -12.12
CA ASN A 243 -4.48 -14.12 -12.87
C ASN A 243 -4.69 -12.98 -11.88
N GLN A 244 -3.76 -12.04 -11.82
CA GLN A 244 -3.77 -10.99 -10.81
C GLN A 244 -4.96 -10.02 -11.00
N ASP A 245 -5.38 -9.77 -12.24
CA ASP A 245 -6.51 -8.89 -12.57
C ASP A 245 -7.89 -9.42 -12.16
N LYS A 246 -8.06 -10.74 -12.17
CA LYS A 246 -9.37 -11.43 -12.05
C LYS A 246 -9.44 -12.43 -10.90
N GLY A 247 -8.30 -12.77 -10.29
CA GLY A 247 -8.17 -13.77 -9.24
C GLY A 247 -7.97 -15.20 -9.77
N TRP A 248 -8.51 -16.19 -9.05
CA TRP A 248 -8.29 -17.59 -9.39
C TRP A 248 -9.14 -18.02 -10.58
N ARG A 249 -8.50 -18.55 -11.62
CA ARG A 249 -9.16 -19.13 -12.78
C ARG A 249 -9.34 -20.64 -12.62
N GLY A 250 -10.59 -21.07 -12.59
CA GLY A 250 -10.99 -22.46 -12.80
C GLY A 250 -11.15 -22.78 -14.29
N THR A 251 -10.75 -23.98 -14.69
CA THR A 251 -10.95 -24.56 -16.03
C THR A 251 -11.72 -25.89 -15.97
N GLY A 252 -12.42 -26.17 -14.86
CA GLY A 252 -13.19 -27.39 -14.65
C GLY A 252 -12.44 -28.56 -14.00
N THR A 253 -11.21 -28.35 -13.50
CA THR A 253 -10.44 -29.38 -12.75
C THR A 253 -9.87 -28.89 -11.42
N GLN A 254 -9.70 -27.58 -11.23
CA GLN A 254 -9.04 -26.97 -10.08
C GLN A 254 -9.99 -26.78 -8.89
N TYR A 255 -9.47 -26.93 -7.68
CA TYR A 255 -10.22 -26.70 -6.45
C TYR A 255 -9.31 -26.40 -5.26
N LEU A 256 -9.84 -25.62 -4.32
CA LEU A 256 -9.20 -25.27 -3.06
C LEU A 256 -10.07 -25.76 -1.90
N SER A 257 -9.48 -26.39 -0.90
CA SER A 257 -10.14 -26.69 0.37
C SER A 257 -9.96 -25.54 1.36
N THR A 258 -11.03 -25.14 2.03
CA THR A 258 -10.97 -24.07 3.06
C THR A 258 -10.70 -24.61 4.46
N GLY A 259 -11.02 -25.87 4.73
CA GLY A 259 -11.13 -26.43 6.08
C GLY A 259 -12.38 -25.98 6.86
N ILE A 260 -13.20 -25.09 6.30
CA ILE A 260 -14.37 -24.50 6.96
C ILE A 260 -15.58 -25.41 6.76
N THR A 261 -16.12 -25.93 7.86
CA THR A 261 -17.35 -26.73 7.89
C THR A 261 -18.52 -25.86 8.38
N PRO A 262 -19.44 -25.42 7.49
CA PRO A 262 -20.59 -24.61 7.87
C PRO A 262 -21.62 -25.41 8.67
N THR A 263 -22.26 -24.75 9.64
CA THR A 263 -23.44 -25.30 10.32
C THR A 263 -24.66 -25.17 9.39
N ASN A 264 -25.42 -26.25 9.25
CA ASN A 264 -26.58 -26.29 8.36
C ASN A 264 -27.88 -25.87 9.08
N ASP A 265 -27.87 -24.66 9.64
CA ASP A 265 -28.94 -24.07 10.45
C ASP A 265 -29.46 -22.72 9.91
N GLN A 266 -28.97 -22.31 8.72
CA GLN A 266 -29.25 -21.01 8.10
C GLN A 266 -28.86 -19.79 8.99
N THR A 267 -27.80 -19.90 9.81
CA THR A 267 -27.24 -18.76 10.57
C THR A 267 -26.00 -18.13 9.93
N TRP A 268 -25.45 -18.72 8.87
CA TRP A 268 -24.22 -18.30 8.21
C TRP A 268 -24.48 -17.35 7.03
N SER A 269 -23.46 -16.60 6.63
CA SER A 269 -23.47 -15.80 5.40
C SER A 269 -22.26 -16.10 4.52
N THR A 270 -22.38 -15.91 3.22
CA THR A 270 -21.24 -15.98 2.29
C THR A 270 -21.45 -15.00 1.15
N ILE A 271 -20.39 -14.32 0.71
CA ILE A 271 -20.40 -13.35 -0.41
C ILE A 271 -19.28 -13.74 -1.39
N VAL A 272 -19.56 -13.76 -2.69
CA VAL A 272 -18.60 -14.15 -3.74
C VAL A 272 -18.64 -13.16 -4.92
N LYS A 273 -17.47 -12.63 -5.31
CA LYS A 273 -17.27 -11.85 -6.54
C LYS A 273 -16.64 -12.73 -7.62
N PHE A 274 -17.24 -12.76 -8.81
CA PHE A 274 -16.75 -13.57 -9.93
C PHE A 274 -16.95 -12.91 -11.29
N THR A 275 -16.16 -13.36 -12.27
CA THR A 275 -16.27 -12.98 -13.69
C THR A 275 -16.05 -14.19 -14.60
N ASP A 276 -16.44 -14.04 -15.88
CA ASP A 276 -16.23 -15.01 -16.95
C ASP A 276 -16.73 -16.44 -16.64
N SER A 277 -17.80 -16.58 -15.85
CA SER A 277 -18.45 -17.87 -15.61
C SER A 277 -18.93 -18.45 -16.94
N ILE A 278 -18.43 -19.63 -17.30
CA ILE A 278 -18.88 -20.33 -18.49
C ILE A 278 -20.35 -20.74 -18.32
N ALA A 279 -21.11 -20.68 -19.42
CA ALA A 279 -22.54 -21.03 -19.46
C ALA A 279 -22.79 -22.52 -19.16
N ASN A 280 -22.96 -22.85 -17.88
CA ASN A 280 -23.26 -24.20 -17.44
C ASN A 280 -24.12 -24.19 -16.16
N THR A 281 -25.35 -24.71 -16.25
CA THR A 281 -26.35 -24.74 -15.19
C THR A 281 -26.18 -25.90 -14.21
N SER A 282 -24.99 -26.49 -14.12
CA SER A 282 -24.67 -27.64 -13.27
C SER A 282 -23.30 -27.53 -12.58
N LYS A 283 -22.71 -26.32 -12.52
CA LYS A 283 -21.35 -26.07 -11.99
C LYS A 283 -21.35 -25.01 -10.90
N ALA A 284 -20.65 -25.30 -9.80
CA ALA A 284 -20.67 -24.48 -8.59
C ALA A 284 -19.30 -23.83 -8.31
N ILE A 285 -19.31 -22.53 -8.03
CA ILE A 285 -18.09 -21.75 -7.73
C ILE A 285 -17.56 -22.02 -6.32
N LEU A 286 -18.44 -22.44 -5.40
CA LEU A 286 -18.08 -23.03 -4.12
C LEU A 286 -19.23 -23.87 -3.59
N GLY A 287 -18.95 -24.81 -2.68
CA GLY A 287 -20.00 -25.45 -1.89
C GLY A 287 -19.60 -26.75 -1.18
N ALA A 288 -20.57 -27.33 -0.47
CA ALA A 288 -20.45 -28.55 0.30
C ALA A 288 -21.79 -29.31 0.42
N ARG A 289 -21.77 -30.65 0.34
CA ARG A 289 -22.87 -31.57 0.68
C ARG A 289 -22.36 -32.93 1.15
N ALA A 290 -23.08 -33.56 2.08
CA ALA A 290 -22.72 -34.90 2.55
C ALA A 290 -22.97 -36.00 1.51
N ALA A 291 -24.06 -35.90 0.73
CA ALA A 291 -24.40 -36.82 -0.37
C ALA A 291 -25.37 -36.16 -1.36
N ALA A 292 -25.70 -36.84 -2.45
CA ALA A 292 -26.82 -36.41 -3.30
C ALA A 292 -28.14 -36.51 -2.50
N GLY A 293 -28.96 -35.45 -2.51
CA GLY A 293 -30.18 -35.37 -1.69
C GLY A 293 -29.96 -35.06 -0.20
N ALA A 294 -28.71 -34.86 0.23
CA ALA A 294 -28.36 -34.42 1.59
C ALA A 294 -28.40 -32.88 1.72
N PRO A 295 -28.28 -32.30 2.93
CA PRO A 295 -28.13 -30.85 3.10
C PRO A 295 -27.01 -30.28 2.22
N ILE A 296 -27.22 -29.03 1.77
CA ILE A 296 -26.41 -28.40 0.73
C ILE A 296 -26.07 -26.94 1.09
N TRP A 297 -24.82 -26.54 0.86
CA TRP A 297 -24.35 -25.16 0.98
C TRP A 297 -23.58 -24.73 -0.27
N GLY A 298 -23.71 -23.46 -0.67
CA GLY A 298 -22.88 -22.83 -1.70
C GLY A 298 -23.66 -22.17 -2.84
N PHE A 299 -23.01 -22.06 -4.01
CA PHE A 299 -23.49 -21.24 -5.13
C PHE A 299 -23.31 -21.88 -6.49
N GLN A 300 -24.32 -21.73 -7.35
CA GLN A 300 -24.28 -22.04 -8.77
C GLN A 300 -24.35 -20.73 -9.58
N PRO A 301 -23.22 -20.10 -9.95
CA PRO A 301 -23.21 -18.72 -10.44
C PRO A 301 -24.01 -18.52 -11.72
N TYR A 302 -23.85 -19.40 -12.71
CA TYR A 302 -24.45 -19.17 -14.04
C TYR A 302 -25.98 -19.18 -14.02
N SER A 303 -26.60 -20.14 -13.34
CA SER A 303 -28.07 -20.20 -13.17
C SER A 303 -28.58 -19.43 -11.96
N VAL A 304 -27.68 -18.73 -11.25
CA VAL A 304 -27.93 -18.06 -9.98
C VAL A 304 -28.69 -18.95 -8.97
N GLY A 305 -28.09 -20.11 -8.71
CA GLY A 305 -28.49 -21.04 -7.66
C GLY A 305 -27.83 -20.70 -6.33
N TYR A 306 -28.62 -20.72 -5.27
CA TYR A 306 -28.25 -20.45 -3.88
C TYR A 306 -28.59 -21.65 -3.00
N TRP A 307 -27.66 -22.07 -2.15
CA TRP A 307 -27.82 -23.24 -1.29
C TRP A 307 -27.46 -22.94 0.17
N SER A 308 -28.42 -23.20 1.06
CA SER A 308 -28.32 -22.98 2.51
C SER A 308 -29.30 -23.94 3.20
N GLY A 309 -28.88 -25.19 3.38
CA GLY A 309 -29.75 -26.30 3.78
C GLY A 309 -30.56 -26.86 2.63
N GLY A 310 -31.42 -26.04 2.02
CA GLY A 310 -32.15 -26.32 0.79
C GLY A 310 -31.65 -25.46 -0.38
N SER A 311 -32.53 -25.17 -1.34
CA SER A 311 -32.17 -24.48 -2.58
C SER A 311 -33.15 -23.40 -3.03
N LEU A 312 -32.61 -22.41 -3.73
CA LEU A 312 -33.33 -21.39 -4.50
C LEU A 312 -32.57 -21.13 -5.80
N THR A 313 -33.27 -21.00 -6.94
CA THR A 313 -32.66 -20.71 -8.25
C THR A 313 -33.44 -19.58 -8.91
N VAL A 314 -32.77 -18.51 -9.32
CA VAL A 314 -33.44 -17.26 -9.76
C VAL A 314 -32.91 -16.75 -11.09
N GLY A 315 -33.79 -16.49 -12.05
CA GLY A 315 -33.41 -15.88 -13.34
C GLY A 315 -33.19 -14.36 -13.25
N PRO A 316 -32.51 -13.74 -14.23
CA PRO A 316 -31.85 -14.34 -15.39
C PRO A 316 -30.50 -14.99 -15.03
N ASN A 317 -29.92 -15.76 -15.95
CA ASN A 317 -28.55 -16.26 -15.81
C ASN A 317 -27.51 -15.12 -15.83
N ILE A 318 -26.38 -15.27 -15.13
CA ILE A 318 -25.29 -14.26 -15.11
C ILE A 318 -23.92 -14.90 -15.34
N SER A 319 -23.05 -14.24 -16.11
CA SER A 319 -21.65 -14.66 -16.31
C SER A 319 -20.66 -13.97 -15.36
N SER A 320 -21.07 -12.88 -14.73
CA SER A 320 -20.28 -12.11 -13.77
C SER A 320 -21.19 -11.40 -12.77
N GLY A 321 -20.65 -11.02 -11.61
CA GLY A 321 -21.38 -10.29 -10.58
C GLY A 321 -20.89 -10.59 -9.17
N VAL A 322 -21.69 -10.18 -8.20
CA VAL A 322 -21.60 -10.60 -6.80
C VAL A 322 -22.85 -11.40 -6.46
N ILE A 323 -22.67 -12.57 -5.85
CA ILE A 323 -23.75 -13.37 -5.28
C ILE A 323 -23.49 -13.60 -3.80
N ALA A 324 -24.56 -13.58 -3.01
CA ALA A 324 -24.47 -13.77 -1.57
C ALA A 324 -25.66 -14.54 -1.00
N ILE A 325 -25.41 -15.15 0.16
CA ILE A 325 -26.40 -15.76 1.04
C ILE A 325 -26.23 -15.08 2.39
N SER A 326 -27.34 -14.73 3.04
CA SER A 326 -27.36 -14.37 4.46
C SER A 326 -28.49 -15.13 5.12
N GLY A 327 -28.14 -16.15 5.90
CA GLY A 327 -29.06 -17.12 6.44
C GLY A 327 -29.87 -17.86 5.37
N ASN A 328 -31.16 -17.52 5.26
CA ASN A 328 -32.07 -18.06 4.25
C ASN A 328 -32.35 -17.10 3.08
N THR A 329 -31.82 -15.88 3.10
CA THR A 329 -32.03 -14.88 2.04
C THR A 329 -30.89 -14.94 1.02
N ALA A 330 -31.26 -15.04 -0.26
CA ALA A 330 -30.34 -14.92 -1.38
C ALA A 330 -30.21 -13.47 -1.84
N TYR A 331 -29.03 -13.09 -2.35
CA TYR A 331 -28.75 -11.75 -2.86
C TYR A 331 -27.95 -11.80 -4.16
N ARG A 332 -28.22 -10.85 -5.05
CA ARG A 332 -27.50 -10.61 -6.30
C ARG A 332 -27.10 -9.14 -6.37
N ASN A 333 -25.81 -8.86 -6.57
CA ASN A 333 -25.25 -7.51 -6.63
C ASN A 333 -25.73 -6.60 -5.48
N GLY A 334 -25.80 -7.15 -4.25
CA GLY A 334 -26.19 -6.43 -3.04
C GLY A 334 -27.72 -6.31 -2.81
N ILE A 335 -28.54 -6.70 -3.77
CA ILE A 335 -30.00 -6.65 -3.70
C ILE A 335 -30.54 -8.05 -3.36
N ALA A 336 -31.53 -8.12 -2.46
CA ALA A 336 -32.18 -9.38 -2.10
C ALA A 336 -33.00 -9.94 -3.28
N GLU A 337 -32.94 -11.26 -3.46
CA GLU A 337 -33.74 -11.98 -4.46
C GLU A 337 -35.17 -12.22 -3.97
N THR A 338 -36.07 -12.51 -4.91
CA THR A 338 -37.45 -12.89 -4.56
C THR A 338 -37.51 -14.34 -4.09
N GLY A 339 -37.93 -14.53 -2.84
CA GLY A 339 -38.12 -15.85 -2.22
C GLY A 339 -37.00 -16.23 -1.26
N ASN A 340 -37.25 -17.26 -0.45
CA ASN A 340 -36.32 -17.73 0.58
C ASN A 340 -35.76 -19.09 0.22
N ILE A 341 -34.51 -19.34 0.60
CA ILE A 341 -33.88 -20.66 0.52
C ILE A 341 -34.56 -21.58 1.53
N THR A 342 -35.05 -22.72 1.08
CA THR A 342 -35.71 -23.72 1.93
C THR A 342 -34.77 -24.27 3.00
N THR A 343 -35.30 -24.66 4.15
CA THR A 343 -34.52 -25.30 5.22
C THR A 343 -34.13 -26.72 4.84
N GLY A 344 -32.94 -27.14 5.25
CA GLY A 344 -32.50 -28.54 5.28
C GLY A 344 -31.86 -28.83 6.63
N VAL A 345 -31.62 -30.11 6.95
CA VAL A 345 -31.01 -30.53 8.22
C VAL A 345 -29.87 -31.53 7.99
N GLY A 346 -28.89 -31.53 8.89
CA GLY A 346 -27.78 -32.49 8.90
C GLY A 346 -26.40 -31.82 8.92
N THR A 347 -25.36 -32.60 8.68
CA THR A 347 -23.96 -32.13 8.69
C THR A 347 -23.44 -31.91 7.26
N LEU A 348 -22.54 -30.94 7.11
CA LEU A 348 -21.84 -30.65 5.87
C LEU A 348 -20.36 -31.04 5.99
N PRO A 349 -19.67 -31.37 4.88
CA PRO A 349 -18.20 -31.41 4.86
C PRO A 349 -17.63 -30.00 4.68
N THR A 350 -16.30 -29.87 4.61
CA THR A 350 -15.64 -28.57 4.36
C THR A 350 -16.08 -27.95 3.04
N ILE A 351 -16.19 -26.61 2.98
CA ILE A 351 -16.40 -25.87 1.74
C ILE A 351 -15.17 -26.03 0.83
N TYR A 352 -15.40 -26.37 -0.44
CA TYR A 352 -14.41 -26.19 -1.52
C TYR A 352 -14.72 -24.90 -2.29
N LEU A 353 -13.68 -24.26 -2.82
CA LEU A 353 -13.74 -23.14 -3.76
C LEU A 353 -13.33 -23.63 -5.16
N LEU A 354 -13.90 -23.02 -6.20
CA LEU A 354 -13.88 -23.42 -7.62
C LEU A 354 -14.52 -24.78 -7.94
N ALA A 355 -15.00 -25.48 -6.90
CA ALA A 355 -15.67 -26.75 -6.99
C ALA A 355 -16.69 -26.90 -5.86
N PHE A 356 -17.44 -27.98 -5.92
CA PHE A 356 -18.40 -28.39 -4.93
C PHE A 356 -17.86 -29.60 -4.15
N ASN A 357 -17.76 -29.53 -2.83
CA ASN A 357 -17.36 -30.70 -2.04
C ASN A 357 -18.55 -31.67 -1.88
N GLN A 358 -18.47 -32.87 -2.47
CA GLN A 358 -19.37 -33.97 -2.16
C GLN A 358 -18.61 -35.05 -1.39
N ASN A 359 -18.82 -35.11 -0.08
CA ASN A 359 -18.17 -36.07 0.82
C ASN A 359 -16.64 -36.19 0.64
N ASN A 360 -15.95 -35.05 0.68
CA ASN A 360 -14.51 -34.89 0.45
C ASN A 360 -14.04 -35.22 -0.99
N THR A 361 -14.97 -35.41 -1.93
CA THR A 361 -14.69 -35.55 -3.36
C THR A 361 -15.07 -34.25 -4.10
N PRO A 362 -14.17 -33.65 -4.89
CA PRO A 362 -14.52 -32.53 -5.77
C PRO A 362 -15.54 -32.94 -6.82
N ASN A 363 -16.66 -32.24 -6.89
CA ASN A 363 -17.70 -32.39 -7.89
C ASN A 363 -18.14 -31.00 -8.41
N LEU A 364 -18.98 -30.97 -9.45
CA LEU A 364 -19.54 -29.76 -10.07
C LEU A 364 -18.48 -28.68 -10.39
N ILE A 365 -17.24 -29.09 -10.66
CA ILE A 365 -16.07 -28.23 -10.78
C ILE A 365 -16.29 -27.17 -11.86
N TRP A 366 -16.10 -25.91 -11.48
CA TRP A 366 -16.52 -24.73 -12.21
C TRP A 366 -15.39 -24.12 -13.07
N SER A 367 -15.81 -23.28 -14.02
CA SER A 367 -14.92 -22.60 -14.97
C SER A 367 -15.29 -21.12 -15.06
N GLY A 368 -14.30 -20.26 -14.83
CA GLY A 368 -14.43 -18.81 -14.70
C GLY A 368 -13.37 -18.26 -13.73
N HIS A 369 -13.51 -17.01 -13.29
CA HIS A 369 -12.60 -16.38 -12.33
C HIS A 369 -13.31 -16.04 -11.00
N LEU A 370 -12.76 -16.50 -9.88
CA LEU A 370 -13.15 -16.07 -8.53
C LEU A 370 -12.20 -14.95 -8.11
N ALA A 371 -12.73 -13.74 -7.95
CA ALA A 371 -11.95 -12.55 -7.61
C ALA A 371 -11.81 -12.35 -6.09
N ALA A 372 -12.89 -12.62 -5.35
CA ALA A 372 -12.93 -12.59 -3.89
C ALA A 372 -14.08 -13.44 -3.32
N ALA A 373 -13.94 -13.93 -2.09
CA ALA A 373 -15.01 -14.60 -1.34
C ALA A 373 -14.85 -14.37 0.18
N ALA A 374 -15.95 -14.13 0.90
CA ALA A 374 -15.97 -14.00 2.36
C ALA A 374 -17.06 -14.89 2.99
N ILE A 375 -16.74 -15.58 4.08
CA ILE A 375 -17.58 -16.58 4.76
C ILE A 375 -17.71 -16.19 6.25
N TYR A 376 -18.95 -15.96 6.70
CA TYR A 376 -19.30 -15.53 8.05
C TYR A 376 -20.15 -16.61 8.73
N ASN A 377 -19.94 -16.85 10.02
CA ASN A 377 -20.80 -17.68 10.89
C ASN A 377 -21.96 -16.90 11.53
N THR A 378 -22.34 -15.78 10.92
CA THR A 378 -23.39 -14.88 11.39
C THR A 378 -24.21 -14.37 10.21
N ILE A 379 -25.48 -14.08 10.45
CA ILE A 379 -26.38 -13.44 9.48
C ILE A 379 -25.95 -11.97 9.32
N LEU A 380 -25.61 -11.59 8.09
CA LEU A 380 -25.43 -10.19 7.70
C LEU A 380 -26.78 -9.52 7.43
N THR A 381 -26.94 -8.28 7.88
CA THR A 381 -28.08 -7.44 7.50
C THR A 381 -28.04 -7.09 6.00
N PRO A 382 -29.18 -6.76 5.36
CA PRO A 382 -29.20 -6.32 3.97
C PRO A 382 -28.27 -5.13 3.68
N ALA A 383 -28.12 -4.20 4.64
CA ALA A 383 -27.22 -3.06 4.54
C ALA A 383 -25.74 -3.47 4.53
N GLN A 384 -25.35 -4.42 5.38
CA GLN A 384 -23.99 -5.00 5.37
C GLN A 384 -23.73 -5.76 4.06
N VAL A 385 -24.69 -6.57 3.57
CA VAL A 385 -24.54 -7.28 2.28
C VAL A 385 -24.34 -6.30 1.12
N LEU A 386 -25.10 -5.21 1.08
CA LEU A 386 -24.94 -4.16 0.08
C LEU A 386 -23.59 -3.44 0.20
N ALA A 387 -23.18 -3.07 1.42
CA ALA A 387 -21.91 -2.37 1.66
C ALA A 387 -20.69 -3.23 1.28
N VAL A 388 -20.66 -4.50 1.69
CA VAL A 388 -19.62 -5.47 1.29
C VAL A 388 -19.66 -5.75 -0.22
N THR A 389 -20.86 -5.77 -0.83
CA THR A 389 -20.97 -5.90 -2.30
C THR A 389 -20.37 -4.70 -3.03
N ASN A 390 -20.61 -3.48 -2.56
CA ASN A 390 -20.01 -2.28 -3.15
C ASN A 390 -18.49 -2.31 -2.97
N ALA A 391 -18.00 -2.55 -1.75
CA ALA A 391 -16.57 -2.62 -1.48
C ALA A 391 -15.84 -3.73 -2.27
N VAL A 392 -16.48 -4.89 -2.52
CA VAL A 392 -15.89 -5.97 -3.32
C VAL A 392 -15.94 -5.70 -4.84
N ASN A 393 -16.82 -4.79 -5.30
CA ASN A 393 -16.80 -4.28 -6.67
C ASN A 393 -15.67 -3.28 -6.88
N GLU A 394 -15.39 -2.43 -5.89
CA GLU A 394 -14.26 -1.48 -5.86
C GLU A 394 -12.89 -2.15 -5.62
N LEU A 395 -12.79 -3.48 -5.70
CA LEU A 395 -11.51 -4.17 -5.77
C LEU A 395 -10.80 -3.80 -7.08
N THR A 396 -10.01 -2.73 -7.02
CA THR A 396 -9.05 -2.36 -8.05
C THR A 396 -7.90 -3.36 -8.06
N VAL A 397 -7.36 -3.59 -9.26
CA VAL A 397 -6.05 -4.24 -9.39
C VAL A 397 -5.01 -3.21 -8.95
N MET A 398 -3.82 -3.66 -8.55
CA MET A 398 -2.72 -2.72 -8.31
C MET A 398 -2.43 -2.00 -9.63
N SER A 399 -2.68 -0.69 -9.65
CA SER A 399 -2.51 0.15 -10.83
C SER A 399 -1.33 1.10 -10.63
N GLY A 400 -0.76 1.53 -11.75
CA GLY A 400 0.31 2.50 -11.79
C GLY A 400 0.56 2.96 -13.22
N VAL A 401 1.77 3.45 -13.47
CA VAL A 401 2.22 3.95 -14.77
C VAL A 401 3.54 3.31 -15.20
N LYS A 402 3.72 3.15 -16.52
CA LYS A 402 4.97 2.68 -17.14
C LYS A 402 5.65 3.80 -17.90
N GLY A 403 6.98 3.85 -17.84
CA GLY A 403 7.76 4.60 -18.82
C GLY A 403 7.65 3.94 -20.19
N VAL A 404 7.44 4.75 -21.21
CA VAL A 404 7.37 4.32 -22.61
C VAL A 404 8.24 5.29 -23.42
N ILE A 405 8.91 4.77 -24.46
CA ILE A 405 9.80 5.56 -25.31
C ILE A 405 9.07 6.76 -25.94
N ASN A 406 9.69 7.96 -25.90
CA ASN A 406 9.14 9.26 -26.33
C ASN A 406 7.91 9.76 -25.54
N ASN A 407 7.67 9.20 -24.35
CA ASN A 407 6.52 9.55 -23.51
C ASN A 407 6.98 10.01 -22.12
N HIS A 408 6.16 10.84 -21.50
CA HIS A 408 6.43 11.39 -20.17
C HIS A 408 5.14 11.66 -19.41
N ILE A 409 5.26 11.82 -18.10
CA ILE A 409 4.18 12.19 -17.20
C ILE A 409 4.54 13.57 -16.66
N SER A 410 3.94 14.61 -17.25
CA SER A 410 4.31 16.00 -17.00
C SER A 410 3.41 16.64 -15.95
N LEU A 411 4.03 17.28 -14.97
CA LEU A 411 3.37 18.22 -14.06
C LEU A 411 3.61 19.68 -14.49
N GLY A 412 4.33 19.90 -15.60
CA GLY A 412 4.76 21.21 -16.07
C GLY A 412 5.88 21.82 -15.22
N ASN A 413 6.03 23.14 -15.31
CA ASN A 413 7.03 23.88 -14.54
C ASN A 413 6.51 24.17 -13.11
N VAL A 414 6.66 23.17 -12.24
CA VAL A 414 6.29 23.19 -10.82
C VAL A 414 7.35 22.49 -9.99
N LEU A 415 7.24 22.57 -8.65
CA LEU A 415 8.13 21.87 -7.71
C LEU A 415 9.62 22.20 -7.95
N GLN A 416 9.93 23.48 -8.21
CA GLN A 416 11.30 23.95 -8.42
C GLN A 416 12.04 24.16 -7.08
N TYR A 417 12.41 23.06 -6.42
CA TYR A 417 13.19 23.13 -5.18
C TYR A 417 14.61 23.64 -5.43
N GLU A 418 15.05 24.60 -4.63
CA GLU A 418 16.44 25.05 -4.55
C GLU A 418 17.29 24.12 -3.68
N ARG A 419 18.61 24.11 -3.88
CA ARG A 419 19.58 23.31 -3.12
C ARG A 419 19.57 23.57 -1.61
N THR A 420 18.96 24.67 -1.16
CA THR A 420 18.83 25.02 0.26
C THR A 420 17.48 24.61 0.86
N GLN A 421 16.60 23.98 0.07
CA GLN A 421 15.28 23.53 0.53
C GLN A 421 15.27 22.02 0.79
N THR A 422 14.59 21.63 1.86
CA THR A 422 14.38 20.23 2.24
C THR A 422 13.33 19.57 1.34
N TRP A 423 13.51 18.28 1.03
CA TRP A 423 12.48 17.47 0.40
C TRP A 423 12.63 15.99 0.73
N SER A 424 11.54 15.25 0.57
CA SER A 424 11.55 13.78 0.52
C SER A 424 10.66 13.28 -0.60
N VAL A 425 11.16 12.35 -1.40
CA VAL A 425 10.37 11.65 -2.42
C VAL A 425 10.26 10.19 -2.06
N GLY A 426 9.08 9.60 -2.30
CA GLY A 426 8.87 8.17 -2.18
C GLY A 426 7.96 7.64 -3.28
N CYS A 427 8.10 6.36 -3.63
CA CYS A 427 7.14 5.66 -4.49
C CYS A 427 7.20 4.14 -4.26
N THR A 428 6.16 3.43 -4.72
CA THR A 428 6.28 1.99 -4.98
C THR A 428 6.63 1.78 -6.44
N LEU A 429 7.55 0.86 -6.74
CA LEU A 429 7.95 0.51 -8.09
C LEU A 429 8.23 -0.98 -8.25
N SER A 430 8.36 -1.41 -9.50
CA SER A 430 8.96 -2.69 -9.89
C SER A 430 9.75 -2.50 -11.18
N LYS A 431 10.88 -3.20 -11.34
CA LYS A 431 11.71 -3.14 -12.55
C LYS A 431 12.42 -4.47 -12.80
N SER A 432 12.43 -4.95 -14.04
CA SER A 432 12.96 -6.29 -14.40
C SER A 432 14.11 -6.29 -15.41
N SER A 433 14.53 -5.12 -15.93
CA SER A 433 15.71 -4.98 -16.79
C SER A 433 16.52 -3.72 -16.45
N ALA A 434 17.84 -3.78 -16.59
CA ALA A 434 18.77 -2.69 -16.20
C ALA A 434 19.49 -2.06 -17.41
N ALA A 435 18.81 -1.95 -18.57
CA ALA A 435 19.47 -1.57 -19.83
C ALA A 435 19.90 -0.08 -19.94
N SER A 436 19.29 0.83 -19.18
CA SER A 436 19.58 2.27 -19.21
C SER A 436 19.28 2.95 -17.87
N ASN A 437 19.58 4.25 -17.73
CA ASN A 437 19.12 5.06 -16.61
C ASN A 437 17.59 5.17 -16.65
N ALA A 438 16.91 4.53 -15.72
CA ALA A 438 15.45 4.55 -15.60
C ALA A 438 15.01 5.64 -14.62
N ILE A 439 14.58 6.78 -15.17
CA ILE A 439 14.16 7.95 -14.39
C ILE A 439 12.88 7.64 -13.62
N ILE A 440 12.90 7.79 -12.29
CA ILE A 440 11.69 7.74 -11.46
C ILE A 440 11.01 9.10 -11.56
N PHE A 441 11.74 10.16 -11.26
CA PHE A 441 11.37 11.54 -11.61
C PHE A 441 12.62 12.37 -11.92
N SER A 442 12.45 13.43 -12.70
CA SER A 442 13.47 14.46 -12.92
C SER A 442 12.79 15.79 -13.23
N ASN A 443 13.31 16.91 -12.71
CA ASN A 443 12.98 18.24 -13.22
C ASN A 443 14.09 18.85 -14.10
N VAL A 444 15.14 18.07 -14.38
CA VAL A 444 16.31 18.51 -15.15
C VAL A 444 15.90 18.83 -16.59
N PRO A 445 16.23 20.03 -17.11
CA PRO A 445 15.93 20.44 -18.48
C PRO A 445 17.01 19.93 -19.44
N ASN A 446 16.69 19.89 -20.74
CA ASN A 446 17.71 19.72 -21.78
C ASN A 446 18.41 21.05 -22.09
N ASP A 447 19.04 21.66 -21.09
CA ASP A 447 19.99 22.76 -21.27
C ASP A 447 21.41 22.28 -20.97
N GLY A 448 22.42 22.95 -21.51
CA GLY A 448 23.82 22.49 -21.43
C GLY A 448 24.44 22.46 -20.03
N ALA A 449 23.78 23.01 -19.00
CA ALA A 449 24.21 22.93 -17.61
C ALA A 449 23.43 21.86 -16.83
N PHE A 450 22.21 21.51 -17.26
CA PHE A 450 21.32 20.52 -16.66
C PHE A 450 20.91 20.82 -15.20
N PRO A 451 20.54 22.07 -14.83
CA PRO A 451 20.20 22.42 -13.46
C PRO A 451 18.89 21.78 -13.00
N GLY A 452 18.88 21.17 -11.82
CA GLY A 452 17.69 20.53 -11.25
C GLY A 452 18.02 19.42 -10.27
N TYR A 453 17.04 18.54 -10.04
CA TYR A 453 17.18 17.39 -9.17
C TYR A 453 16.38 16.19 -9.72
N GLU A 454 16.89 14.99 -9.43
CA GLU A 454 16.33 13.75 -9.99
C GLU A 454 16.63 12.52 -9.13
N LEU A 455 15.75 11.52 -9.28
CA LEU A 455 15.89 10.18 -8.72
C LEU A 455 15.73 9.17 -9.86
N TYR A 456 16.67 8.24 -10.00
CA TYR A 456 16.65 7.24 -11.06
C TYR A 456 17.33 5.93 -10.65
N VAL A 457 17.04 4.87 -11.40
CA VAL A 457 17.72 3.59 -11.29
C VAL A 457 18.80 3.50 -12.36
N SER A 458 20.04 3.32 -11.95
CA SER A 458 21.20 3.16 -12.86
C SER A 458 21.19 1.78 -13.58
N PRO A 459 21.97 1.59 -14.66
CA PRO A 459 22.20 0.27 -15.27
C PRO A 459 22.80 -0.80 -14.35
N ALA A 460 23.34 -0.40 -13.19
CA ALA A 460 23.75 -1.33 -12.13
C ALA A 460 22.59 -1.79 -11.22
N GLY A 461 21.37 -1.30 -11.48
CA GLY A 461 20.17 -1.54 -10.69
C GLY A 461 20.07 -0.72 -9.39
N LEU A 462 21.01 0.20 -9.17
CA LEU A 462 21.11 1.00 -7.94
C LEU A 462 20.32 2.31 -8.07
N LEU A 463 19.62 2.71 -7.01
CA LEU A 463 19.03 4.05 -6.87
C LEU A 463 20.12 5.12 -6.80
N ASN A 464 19.92 6.22 -7.54
CA ASN A 464 20.80 7.38 -7.61
C ASN A 464 19.97 8.66 -7.41
N VAL A 465 20.47 9.55 -6.57
CA VAL A 465 19.96 10.92 -6.38
C VAL A 465 20.99 11.89 -6.93
N ARG A 466 20.55 12.86 -7.72
CA ARG A 466 21.38 13.98 -8.17
C ARG A 466 20.71 15.32 -7.89
N LEU A 467 21.51 16.30 -7.49
CA LEU A 467 21.16 17.72 -7.48
C LEU A 467 22.26 18.43 -8.28
N ILE A 468 21.87 19.27 -9.24
CA ILE A 468 22.75 19.74 -10.30
C ILE A 468 22.56 21.25 -10.48
N HIS A 469 23.66 21.99 -10.51
CA HIS A 469 23.72 23.35 -11.07
C HIS A 469 24.32 23.31 -12.47
N ALA A 470 25.45 22.60 -12.63
CA ALA A 470 26.18 22.48 -13.87
C ALA A 470 26.90 21.12 -13.98
N VAL A 471 26.73 20.40 -15.08
CA VAL A 471 27.64 19.31 -15.49
C VAL A 471 28.63 19.88 -16.51
N SER A 472 29.93 19.73 -16.28
CA SER A 472 30.99 20.32 -17.11
C SER A 472 32.05 19.28 -17.50
N THR A 473 32.61 19.44 -18.70
CA THR A 473 33.78 18.67 -19.14
C THR A 473 34.84 19.63 -19.70
N PRO A 474 36.05 19.69 -19.09
CA PRO A 474 36.46 19.02 -17.86
C PRO A 474 35.73 19.54 -16.61
N ALA A 475 35.72 18.73 -15.56
CA ALA A 475 35.27 19.05 -14.21
C ALA A 475 35.99 20.31 -13.64
N PRO A 476 35.44 21.01 -12.62
CA PRO A 476 34.43 20.56 -11.66
C PRO A 476 32.98 20.65 -12.15
N ASN A 477 32.22 19.58 -11.90
CA ASN A 477 30.77 19.63 -11.89
C ASN A 477 30.31 20.44 -10.67
N GLY A 478 29.22 21.18 -10.78
CA GLY A 478 28.54 21.82 -9.67
C GLY A 478 27.34 20.98 -9.25
N SER A 479 27.57 19.89 -8.52
CA SER A 479 26.53 18.88 -8.28
C SER A 479 26.76 18.08 -6.99
N ILE A 480 25.68 17.46 -6.53
CA ILE A 480 25.68 16.33 -5.59
C ILE A 480 25.26 15.11 -6.40
N TRP A 481 25.97 14.00 -6.24
CA TRP A 481 25.56 12.70 -6.79
C TRP A 481 25.84 11.62 -5.76
N VAL A 482 24.77 10.97 -5.28
CA VAL A 482 24.82 9.90 -4.28
C VAL A 482 24.03 8.70 -4.78
N LYS A 483 24.54 7.49 -4.51
CA LYS A 483 23.84 6.23 -4.83
C LYS A 483 23.72 5.31 -3.61
N GLY A 484 22.70 4.45 -3.64
CA GLY A 484 22.54 3.32 -2.72
C GLY A 484 23.42 2.12 -3.09
N ALA A 485 23.15 0.99 -2.44
CA ALA A 485 23.90 -0.27 -2.54
C ALA A 485 23.05 -1.46 -3.01
N THR A 486 21.75 -1.44 -2.76
CA THR A 486 20.80 -2.49 -3.14
C THR A 486 20.41 -2.37 -4.61
N ASN A 487 20.48 -3.50 -5.32
CA ASN A 487 19.96 -3.64 -6.67
C ASN A 487 18.46 -3.95 -6.60
N ILE A 488 17.63 -3.04 -7.11
CA ILE A 488 16.15 -3.11 -7.14
C ILE A 488 15.60 -3.53 -8.51
N VAL A 489 16.43 -4.16 -9.34
CA VAL A 489 16.11 -4.62 -10.70
C VAL A 489 16.09 -6.14 -10.74
N ASP A 490 15.21 -6.72 -9.94
CA ASP A 490 15.01 -8.16 -9.75
C ASP A 490 13.59 -8.62 -10.17
N GLY A 491 12.74 -7.69 -10.61
CA GLY A 491 11.34 -7.93 -10.96
C GLY A 491 10.37 -7.96 -9.76
N ASN A 492 10.85 -7.78 -8.54
CA ASN A 492 10.00 -7.65 -7.36
C ASN A 492 9.40 -6.24 -7.25
N THR A 493 8.48 -6.06 -6.31
CA THR A 493 7.93 -4.75 -5.96
C THR A 493 8.67 -4.21 -4.75
N HIS A 494 9.23 -3.00 -4.87
CA HIS A 494 9.93 -2.29 -3.81
C HIS A 494 9.23 -0.99 -3.44
N ARG A 495 9.37 -0.58 -2.18
CA ARG A 495 9.09 0.79 -1.72
C ARG A 495 10.41 1.52 -1.56
N VAL A 496 10.57 2.62 -2.27
CA VAL A 496 11.81 3.41 -2.26
C VAL A 496 11.55 4.81 -1.74
N TRP A 497 12.50 5.36 -1.00
CA TRP A 497 12.50 6.76 -0.57
C TRP A 497 13.87 7.40 -0.78
N ALA A 498 13.88 8.69 -1.09
CA ALA A 498 15.05 9.55 -1.09
C ALA A 498 14.73 10.83 -0.31
N THR A 499 15.65 11.29 0.53
CA THR A 499 15.47 12.50 1.35
C THR A 499 16.67 13.41 1.21
N TYR A 500 16.45 14.72 1.30
CA TYR A 500 17.48 15.74 1.22
C TYR A 500 17.22 16.88 2.22
N ASP A 501 18.26 17.28 2.93
CA ASP A 501 18.19 18.20 4.08
C ASP A 501 18.44 19.68 3.76
N GLY A 502 18.67 20.05 2.50
CA GLY A 502 19.01 21.44 2.12
C GLY A 502 20.45 21.86 2.42
N SER A 503 21.32 20.98 2.94
CA SER A 503 22.70 21.31 3.34
C SER A 503 23.61 21.74 2.18
N SER A 504 23.23 21.44 0.93
CA SER A 504 24.08 21.54 -0.26
C SER A 504 25.32 20.63 -0.21
N THR A 505 25.21 19.51 0.52
CA THR A 505 26.23 18.47 0.60
C THR A 505 25.68 17.08 0.31
N ALA A 506 26.52 16.18 -0.19
CA ALA A 506 26.19 14.77 -0.38
C ALA A 506 25.82 14.06 0.95
N ALA A 507 26.38 14.52 2.07
CA ALA A 507 26.04 14.01 3.39
C ALA A 507 24.57 14.25 3.77
N GLY A 508 23.93 15.26 3.16
CA GLY A 508 22.52 15.58 3.34
C GLY A 508 21.53 14.66 2.61
N VAL A 509 22.01 13.86 1.66
CA VAL A 509 21.19 12.88 0.94
C VAL A 509 21.10 11.57 1.72
N LYS A 510 19.91 10.97 1.76
CA LYS A 510 19.67 9.59 2.19
C LYS A 510 18.80 8.88 1.15
N ILE A 511 19.00 7.58 1.01
CA ILE A 511 18.16 6.70 0.19
C ILE A 511 17.74 5.52 1.08
N TYR A 512 16.53 5.03 0.88
CA TYR A 512 15.97 3.90 1.61
C TYR A 512 15.31 2.94 0.63
N VAL A 513 15.47 1.63 0.88
CA VAL A 513 14.80 0.55 0.15
C VAL A 513 14.06 -0.30 1.18
N ASP A 514 12.77 -0.53 0.94
CA ASP A 514 11.86 -1.35 1.76
C ASP A 514 11.94 -1.00 3.26
N GLY A 515 11.95 0.31 3.56
CA GLY A 515 12.02 0.86 4.92
C GLY A 515 13.43 0.95 5.52
N THR A 516 14.45 0.37 4.89
CA THR A 516 15.81 0.29 5.42
C THR A 516 16.70 1.39 4.85
N LEU A 517 17.49 2.06 5.70
CA LEU A 517 18.48 3.05 5.26
C LEU A 517 19.62 2.35 4.52
N GLU A 518 19.88 2.80 3.29
CA GLU A 518 20.92 2.26 2.42
C GLU A 518 22.33 2.76 2.81
N THR A 519 23.37 1.98 2.49
CA THR A 519 24.76 2.45 2.58
C THR A 519 25.06 3.36 1.39
N MET A 520 25.33 4.65 1.65
CA MET A 520 25.56 5.65 0.61
C MET A 520 26.95 5.56 0.01
N THR A 521 27.06 5.72 -1.30
CA THR A 521 28.31 6.07 -2.00
C THR A 521 28.19 7.45 -2.62
N THR A 522 29.01 8.39 -2.16
CA THR A 522 29.16 9.71 -2.80
C THR A 522 30.01 9.59 -4.06
N LEU A 523 29.52 10.18 -5.16
CA LEU A 523 30.22 10.29 -6.44
C LEU A 523 30.62 11.73 -6.72
N GLU A 524 29.79 12.70 -6.33
CA GLU A 524 30.04 14.14 -6.48
C GLU A 524 29.52 14.89 -5.24
N ASP A 525 30.26 15.91 -4.80
CA ASP A 525 29.94 16.76 -3.63
C ASP A 525 30.54 18.16 -3.78
N THR A 526 30.08 18.89 -4.79
CA THR A 526 30.66 20.17 -5.25
C THR A 526 29.61 21.24 -5.56
N LEU A 527 28.38 21.05 -5.09
CA LEU A 527 27.25 21.94 -5.37
C LEU A 527 27.31 23.26 -4.57
N GLY A 528 27.70 24.35 -5.24
CA GLY A 528 27.76 25.70 -4.63
C GLY A 528 26.74 26.72 -5.14
N ALA A 529 26.02 26.46 -6.23
CA ALA A 529 25.20 27.44 -6.94
C ALA A 529 23.76 26.93 -7.16
N THR A 530 22.87 27.80 -7.65
CA THR A 530 21.42 27.52 -7.78
C THR A 530 21.12 26.32 -8.69
N ILE A 531 20.16 25.49 -8.30
CA ILE A 531 19.66 24.38 -9.13
C ILE A 531 18.33 24.71 -9.81
N VAL A 532 17.86 25.96 -9.74
CA VAL A 532 16.57 26.40 -10.30
C VAL A 532 16.78 27.11 -11.63
N ASN A 533 15.97 26.76 -12.63
CA ASN A 533 16.00 27.36 -13.97
C ASN A 533 14.58 27.44 -14.56
N ALA A 534 14.26 28.54 -15.26
CA ALA A 534 12.98 28.75 -15.93
C ALA A 534 12.59 27.68 -16.98
N ALA A 535 13.56 26.90 -17.50
CA ALA A 535 13.34 25.84 -18.48
C ALA A 535 12.90 24.48 -17.88
N GLN A 536 12.83 24.35 -16.55
CA GLN A 536 12.51 23.10 -15.87
C GLN A 536 11.05 22.66 -16.10
N ASN A 537 10.86 21.36 -16.29
CA ASN A 537 9.55 20.72 -16.22
C ASN A 537 9.68 19.46 -15.35
N PHE A 538 8.80 19.28 -14.38
CA PHE A 538 8.82 18.12 -13.50
C PHE A 538 8.16 16.92 -14.21
N TYR A 539 8.98 15.95 -14.62
CA TYR A 539 8.56 14.73 -15.30
C TYR A 539 8.72 13.52 -14.38
N ILE A 540 7.74 12.60 -14.46
CA ILE A 540 7.80 11.26 -13.88
C ILE A 540 7.95 10.27 -15.04
N THR A 541 8.66 9.16 -14.80
CA THR A 541 9.08 8.13 -15.78
C THR A 541 10.09 8.53 -16.86
N SER A 542 10.51 9.79 -17.00
CA SER A 542 11.53 10.21 -17.99
C SER A 542 12.15 11.58 -17.68
N GLN A 543 13.20 11.96 -18.42
CA GLN A 543 13.89 13.26 -18.32
C GLN A 543 13.58 14.14 -19.55
N THR A 544 13.52 15.46 -19.37
CA THR A 544 13.23 16.43 -20.44
C THR A 544 14.21 16.27 -21.61
N GLY A 545 13.71 16.01 -22.82
CA GLY A 545 14.52 15.93 -24.04
C GLY A 545 15.33 14.65 -24.22
N TRP A 546 15.17 13.67 -23.33
CA TRP A 546 15.84 12.36 -23.36
C TRP A 546 14.85 11.21 -23.11
N ASP A 547 13.57 11.40 -23.40
CA ASP A 547 12.50 10.42 -23.18
C ASP A 547 12.54 9.21 -24.15
N ASP A 548 13.48 9.18 -25.08
CA ASP A 548 13.83 8.01 -25.89
C ASP A 548 14.86 7.06 -25.25
N SER A 549 15.66 7.57 -24.30
CA SER A 549 16.88 6.92 -23.78
C SER A 549 16.88 6.79 -22.26
N TYR A 550 16.38 7.82 -21.57
CA TYR A 550 16.28 7.93 -20.12
C TYR A 550 14.81 7.92 -19.71
N TYR A 551 14.22 6.73 -19.74
CA TYR A 551 12.83 6.48 -19.34
C TYR A 551 12.70 5.21 -18.50
N PHE A 552 11.63 5.09 -17.72
CA PHE A 552 11.37 3.97 -16.82
C PHE A 552 10.87 2.72 -17.55
N SER A 553 11.76 2.13 -18.34
CA SER A 553 11.57 0.89 -19.10
C SER A 553 11.37 -0.33 -18.20
N ASP A 554 10.71 -1.36 -18.75
CA ASP A 554 10.58 -2.71 -18.17
C ASP A 554 10.22 -2.73 -16.69
N GLY A 555 9.25 -1.90 -16.31
CA GLY A 555 8.87 -1.67 -14.94
C GLY A 555 7.64 -0.78 -14.83
N TRP A 556 7.33 -0.40 -13.60
CA TRP A 556 6.23 0.51 -13.28
C TRP A 556 6.48 1.30 -11.99
N ILE A 557 5.74 2.40 -11.84
CA ILE A 557 5.71 3.28 -10.67
C ILE A 557 4.25 3.49 -10.24
N ARG A 558 3.99 3.55 -8.94
CA ARG A 558 2.71 3.97 -8.33
C ARG A 558 2.95 4.70 -7.01
N ASP A 559 1.89 5.28 -6.45
CA ASP A 559 1.91 5.94 -5.13
C ASP A 559 3.07 6.96 -4.97
N PHE A 560 3.32 7.77 -6.00
CA PHE A 560 4.41 8.76 -5.99
C PHE A 560 4.09 9.91 -5.03
N VAL A 561 5.04 10.20 -4.16
CA VAL A 561 4.98 11.19 -3.09
C VAL A 561 6.13 12.17 -3.23
N LEU A 562 5.84 13.47 -3.05
CA LEU A 562 6.83 14.47 -2.69
C LEU A 562 6.36 15.25 -1.46
N ASP A 563 7.20 15.28 -0.43
CA ASP A 563 7.05 16.07 0.81
C ASP A 563 8.10 17.19 0.86
N ASN A 564 7.76 18.34 1.44
CA ASN A 564 8.68 19.50 1.60
C ASN A 564 9.59 19.43 2.85
N VAL A 565 9.64 18.29 3.53
CA VAL A 565 10.43 18.06 4.75
C VAL A 565 11.37 16.85 4.58
N VAL A 566 12.36 16.74 5.46
CA VAL A 566 13.15 15.51 5.61
C VAL A 566 12.31 14.48 6.37
N ARG A 567 12.00 13.34 5.76
CA ARG A 567 11.41 12.20 6.46
C ARG A 567 12.49 11.43 7.20
N ASP A 568 12.23 11.09 8.46
CA ASP A 568 13.13 10.27 9.24
C ASP A 568 12.97 8.76 8.93
N ALA A 569 13.88 7.96 9.47
CA ALA A 569 13.82 6.50 9.29
C ALA A 569 12.55 5.88 9.90
N VAL A 570 11.94 6.50 10.92
CA VAL A 570 10.70 5.99 11.54
C VAL A 570 9.54 6.13 10.57
N TYR A 571 9.33 7.33 10.01
CA TYR A 571 8.31 7.57 8.99
C TYR A 571 8.53 6.69 7.75
N VAL A 572 9.76 6.58 7.26
CA VAL A 572 10.07 5.75 6.09
C VAL A 572 9.81 4.27 6.37
N SER A 573 10.17 3.76 7.56
CA SER A 573 9.86 2.38 7.96
C SER A 573 8.36 2.14 8.14
N ALA A 574 7.60 3.12 8.65
CA ALA A 574 6.14 3.03 8.77
C ALA A 574 5.42 3.05 7.40
N ASN A 575 6.06 3.63 6.38
CA ASN A 575 5.56 3.69 5.01
C ASN A 575 6.22 2.63 4.09
N SER A 576 6.91 1.63 4.64
CA SER A 576 7.74 0.66 3.91
C SER A 576 6.98 -0.40 3.12
N ASP A 577 5.76 -0.75 3.51
CA ASP A 577 4.99 -1.79 2.82
C ASP A 577 4.59 -1.29 1.41
N PRO A 578 5.12 -1.89 0.33
CA PRO A 578 4.85 -1.44 -1.03
C PRO A 578 3.40 -1.60 -1.47
N TYR A 579 2.61 -2.44 -0.77
CA TYR A 579 1.21 -2.71 -1.06
C TYR A 579 0.26 -1.76 -0.31
N THR A 580 0.79 -0.83 0.49
CA THR A 580 0.00 0.15 1.25
C THR A 580 0.00 1.55 0.65
N VAL A 581 -1.11 2.26 0.88
CA VAL A 581 -1.22 3.70 0.66
C VAL A 581 -0.20 4.43 1.57
N PRO A 582 0.67 5.31 1.05
CA PRO A 582 1.47 6.18 1.90
C PRO A 582 0.58 6.99 2.83
N LEU A 583 0.97 7.12 4.10
CA LEU A 583 0.17 7.80 5.11
C LEU A 583 -0.17 9.23 4.66
N PRO A 584 -1.40 9.73 4.91
CA PRO A 584 -1.76 11.11 4.64
C PRO A 584 -0.93 12.07 5.52
N ASP A 585 -0.38 13.12 4.92
CA ASP A 585 0.28 14.20 5.65
C ASP A 585 -0.02 15.55 4.96
N PRO A 586 -1.22 16.12 5.15
CA PRO A 586 -1.66 17.31 4.43
C PRO A 586 -0.91 18.60 4.83
N GLY A 587 0.00 18.55 5.81
CA GLY A 587 0.82 19.70 6.22
C GLY A 587 2.15 19.80 5.47
N THR A 588 2.68 18.68 4.98
CA THR A 588 4.01 18.61 4.34
C THR A 588 4.00 17.97 2.94
N ARG A 589 2.99 17.15 2.63
CA ARG A 589 2.79 16.56 1.30
C ARG A 589 2.54 17.66 0.27
N GLN A 590 3.46 17.80 -0.69
CA GLN A 590 3.28 18.69 -1.84
C GLN A 590 2.63 17.97 -3.02
N LEU A 591 2.87 16.66 -3.18
CA LEU A 591 2.33 15.87 -4.29
C LEU A 591 2.00 14.45 -3.84
N LEU A 592 0.82 13.95 -4.20
CA LEU A 592 0.46 12.52 -4.06
C LEU A 592 -0.26 12.02 -5.31
N LEU A 593 0.48 11.38 -6.21
CA LEU A 593 -0.07 10.69 -7.39
C LEU A 593 -0.26 9.21 -7.07
N ARG A 594 -1.51 8.82 -6.81
CA ARG A 594 -1.89 7.43 -6.51
C ARG A 594 -1.62 6.50 -7.70
N PHE A 595 -1.82 7.03 -8.91
CA PHE A 595 -1.83 6.30 -10.18
C PHE A 595 -2.83 5.13 -10.21
N ASN A 596 -4.03 5.33 -9.67
CA ASN A 596 -5.09 4.33 -9.56
C ASN A 596 -6.29 4.54 -10.50
N GLU A 597 -6.21 5.52 -11.40
CA GLU A 597 -7.26 5.88 -12.36
C GLU A 597 -7.44 4.83 -13.47
N GLY A 598 -6.35 4.14 -13.85
CA GLY A 598 -6.35 3.01 -14.78
C GLY A 598 -6.70 3.31 -16.23
N THR A 599 -7.21 4.51 -16.54
CA THR A 599 -7.59 4.97 -17.88
C THR A 599 -7.46 6.49 -18.02
N GLY A 600 -7.49 7.02 -19.24
CA GLY A 600 -7.40 8.46 -19.53
C GLY A 600 -5.97 8.97 -19.60
N THR A 601 -5.80 10.30 -19.56
CA THR A 601 -4.50 10.99 -19.73
C THR A 601 -4.11 11.85 -18.53
N THR A 602 -4.77 11.69 -17.38
CA THR A 602 -4.56 12.52 -16.19
C THR A 602 -4.37 11.64 -14.96
N ALA A 603 -3.29 11.86 -14.22
CA ALA A 603 -3.12 11.36 -12.87
C ALA A 603 -3.42 12.49 -11.87
N SER A 604 -4.28 12.21 -10.90
CA SER A 604 -4.85 13.19 -10.00
C SER A 604 -3.95 13.37 -8.79
N ASP A 605 -3.62 14.63 -8.48
CA ASP A 605 -2.92 14.96 -7.24
C ASP A 605 -3.90 14.94 -6.07
N THR A 606 -3.69 13.98 -5.19
CA THR A 606 -4.51 13.77 -3.98
C THR A 606 -3.86 14.38 -2.73
N SER A 607 -2.81 15.19 -2.87
CA SER A 607 -2.26 16.00 -1.76
C SER A 607 -3.16 17.18 -1.39
N GLY A 608 -3.95 17.68 -2.34
CA GLY A 608 -4.76 18.89 -2.22
C GLY A 608 -4.13 20.15 -2.85
N ASN A 609 -2.90 20.08 -3.35
CA ASN A 609 -2.21 21.23 -3.96
C ASN A 609 -2.55 21.43 -5.46
N GLY A 610 -3.15 20.43 -6.10
CA GLY A 610 -3.70 20.55 -7.45
C GLY A 610 -2.70 20.29 -8.58
N TYR A 611 -1.56 19.68 -8.28
CA TYR A 611 -0.51 19.34 -9.24
C TYR A 611 -0.84 18.09 -10.07
N ASN A 612 -2.01 18.09 -10.71
CA ASN A 612 -2.46 17.01 -11.58
C ASN A 612 -1.48 16.80 -12.74
N ALA A 613 -1.04 15.57 -12.94
CA ALA A 613 -0.09 15.23 -13.98
C ALA A 613 -0.78 14.80 -15.28
N THR A 614 -0.19 15.16 -16.42
CA THR A 614 -0.68 14.77 -17.76
C THR A 614 0.22 13.70 -18.37
N LEU A 615 -0.38 12.57 -18.76
CA LEU A 615 0.27 11.46 -19.45
C LEU A 615 0.27 11.76 -20.96
N THR A 616 1.45 11.86 -21.58
CA THR A 616 1.57 12.18 -23.02
C THR A 616 1.74 10.93 -23.89
N ASN A 617 1.36 11.04 -25.17
CA ASN A 617 1.78 10.16 -26.28
C ASN A 617 1.64 8.63 -26.08
N SER A 618 0.73 8.17 -25.21
CA SER A 618 0.55 6.76 -24.78
C SER A 618 1.50 6.29 -23.66
N ALA A 619 1.94 7.17 -22.75
CA ALA A 619 2.30 6.76 -21.40
C ALA A 619 1.11 5.97 -20.84
N THR A 620 1.33 4.69 -20.54
CA THR A 620 0.24 3.76 -20.24
C THR A 620 0.06 3.60 -18.75
N TRP A 621 -1.21 3.71 -18.34
CA TRP A 621 -1.69 2.97 -17.19
C TRP A 621 -1.31 1.52 -17.34
N ALA A 622 -0.70 0.97 -16.31
CA ALA A 622 -0.55 -0.45 -16.24
C ALA A 622 -1.18 -1.00 -14.97
N ILE A 623 -1.62 -2.23 -15.17
CA ILE A 623 -2.42 -3.04 -14.29
C ILE A 623 -1.49 -4.21 -13.95
N TYR A 624 -1.28 -4.47 -12.66
CA TYR A 624 -0.33 -5.45 -12.14
C TYR A 624 -1.08 -6.51 -11.36
#